data_AF-A0A3B0VGR0-F1
#
_entry.id   AF-A0A3B0VGR0-F1
#
_cell.length_a   1.000
_cell.length_b   1.000
_cell.length_c   1.000
_cell.angle_alpha   90.00
_cell.angle_beta   90.00
_cell.angle_gamma   90.00
#
_symmetry.space_group_name_H-M   'P 1'
#
loop_
_entity.id
_entity.type
_entity.pdbx_description
1 polymer ?
#
loop_
_entity_poly.entity_id
_entity_poly.type
_entity_poly.pdbx_seq_one_letter_code
_entity_poly.pdbx_strand_id
1 'polypeptide(L)' 'MTEENRPIPEEFFSDWKEREALAEAMIPLIGRLYRKNNVSLYMYGKRMINQRVTDLLKAHRFVRQVESNE' A
#
# COMPACT_ATOMS: atom_id res chain seq x y z
N MET A 1 -8.38 22.77 -20.73
CA MET A 1 -8.01 23.08 -19.34
C MET A 1 -8.76 22.08 -18.48
N THR A 2 -8.14 20.96 -18.14
CA THR A 2 -8.73 19.99 -17.20
C THR A 2 -8.59 20.60 -15.82
N GLU A 3 -9.71 20.93 -15.18
CA GLU A 3 -9.71 21.35 -13.77
C GLU A 3 -9.13 20.19 -12.94
N GLU A 4 -7.88 20.34 -12.50
CA GLU A 4 -7.24 19.46 -11.54
C GLU A 4 -7.93 19.73 -10.20
N ASN A 5 -9.03 19.02 -9.95
CA ASN A 5 -9.75 19.03 -8.68
C ASN A 5 -8.83 18.40 -7.61
N ARG A 6 -7.89 19.19 -7.10
CA ARG A 6 -7.06 18.79 -5.96
C ARG A 6 -7.94 18.82 -4.72
N PRO A 7 -8.13 17.68 -4.04
CA PRO A 7 -8.91 17.63 -2.83
C PRO A 7 -8.32 18.57 -1.76
N ILE A 8 -9.22 19.12 -0.95
CA ILE A 8 -8.90 20.07 0.13
C ILE A 8 -7.91 19.39 1.09
N PRO A 9 -6.92 20.11 1.68
CA PRO A 9 -5.80 19.48 2.40
C PRO A 9 -6.21 18.49 3.50
N GLU A 10 -7.38 18.70 4.12
CA GLU A 10 -7.92 17.86 5.19
C GLU A 10 -8.39 16.48 4.68
N GLU A 11 -8.92 16.40 3.47
CA GLU A 11 -9.29 15.14 2.81
C GLU A 11 -8.05 14.31 2.46
N PHE A 12 -6.95 14.97 2.08
CA PHE A 12 -5.67 14.31 1.77
C PHE A 12 -5.08 13.61 3.00
N PHE A 13 -5.19 14.24 4.16
CA PHE A 13 -4.77 13.63 5.43
C PHE A 13 -5.66 12.45 5.85
N SER A 14 -6.96 12.52 5.56
CA SER A 14 -7.89 11.41 5.85
C SER A 14 -7.61 10.18 4.98
N ASP A 15 -7.49 10.35 3.65
CA ASP A 15 -7.16 9.25 2.73
C ASP A 15 -5.80 8.62 3.06
N TRP A 16 -4.80 9.44 3.39
CA TRP A 16 -3.50 8.93 3.80
C TRP A 16 -3.57 8.06 5.07
N LYS A 17 -4.32 8.50 6.09
CA LYS A 17 -4.51 7.74 7.33
C LYS A 17 -5.24 6.42 7.10
N GLU A 18 -6.27 6.41 6.26
CA GLU A 18 -6.97 5.18 5.91
C GLU A 18 -6.06 4.17 5.22
N ARG A 19 -5.24 4.64 4.27
CA ARG A 19 -4.25 3.80 3.59
C ARG A 19 -3.20 3.27 4.55
N GLU A 20 -2.74 4.10 5.49
CA GLU A 20 -1.80 3.68 6.54
C GLU A 20 -2.41 2.56 7.39
N ALA A 21 -3.65 2.71 7.85
CA ALA A 21 -4.34 1.69 8.64
C ALA A 21 -4.52 0.38 7.86
N LEU A 22 -4.86 0.45 6.57
CA LEU A 22 -4.96 -0.73 5.71
C LEU A 22 -3.60 -1.42 5.55
N ALA A 23 -2.52 -0.67 5.31
CA ALA A 23 -1.17 -1.21 5.19
C ALA A 23 -0.66 -1.82 6.51
N GLU A 24 -1.03 -1.23 7.66
CA GLU A 24 -0.73 -1.82 8.97
C GLU A 24 -1.46 -3.16 9.18
N ALA A 25 -2.74 -3.23 8.81
CA ALA A 25 -3.53 -4.46 8.87
C ALA A 25 -2.98 -5.59 7.98
N MET A 26 -2.23 -5.25 6.92
CA MET A 26 -1.57 -6.24 6.06
C MET A 26 -0.41 -6.96 6.75
N ILE A 27 0.35 -6.31 7.65
CA ILE A 27 1.53 -6.89 8.29
C ILE A 27 1.24 -8.24 8.97
N PRO A 28 0.24 -8.37 9.86
CA PRO A 28 -0.08 -9.65 10.48
C PRO A 28 -0.59 -10.69 9.48
N LEU A 29 -1.31 -10.29 8.43
CA LEU A 29 -1.79 -11.20 7.38
C LEU A 29 -0.63 -11.83 6.61
N ILE A 30 0.30 -10.99 6.14
CA ILE A 30 1.51 -11.42 5.44
C ILE A 30 2.35 -12.33 6.34
N GLY A 31 2.55 -11.93 7.60
CA GLY A 31 3.30 -12.73 8.57
C GLY A 31 2.68 -14.07 8.91
N ARG A 32 1.33 -14.18 8.90
CA ARG A 32 0.62 -15.45 9.06
C ARG A 32 0.81 -16.36 7.85
N LEU A 33 0.60 -15.85 6.65
CA LEU A 33 0.77 -16.60 5.41
C LEU A 33 2.18 -17.17 5.27
N TYR A 34 3.20 -16.35 5.59
CA TYR A 34 4.59 -16.79 5.54
C TYR A 34 4.91 -17.89 6.58
N ARG A 35 4.54 -17.68 7.86
CA ARG A 35 4.96 -18.59 8.94
C ARG A 35 4.10 -19.84 9.09
N LYS A 36 2.80 -19.75 8.84
CA LYS A 36 1.85 -20.87 9.05
C LYS A 36 1.57 -21.66 7.79
N ASN A 37 1.66 -21.02 6.63
CA ASN A 37 1.24 -21.63 5.37
C ASN A 37 2.42 -21.77 4.39
N ASN A 38 3.64 -21.36 4.78
CA ASN A 38 4.83 -21.35 3.93
C ASN A 38 4.62 -20.57 2.61
N VAL A 39 3.75 -19.55 2.62
CA VAL A 39 3.43 -18.74 1.45
C VAL A 39 4.26 -17.47 1.47
N SER A 40 5.12 -17.31 0.46
CA SER A 40 5.86 -16.05 0.24
C SER A 40 5.08 -15.15 -0.70
N LEU A 41 4.74 -13.95 -0.22
CA LEU A 41 4.02 -12.94 -1.00
C LEU A 41 4.99 -11.97 -1.68
N TYR A 42 4.68 -11.64 -2.92
CA TYR A 42 5.41 -10.69 -3.75
C TYR A 42 4.46 -9.71 -4.42
N MET A 43 4.90 -8.47 -4.59
CA MET A 43 4.23 -7.44 -5.38
C MET A 43 5.24 -6.91 -6.40
N TYR A 44 5.00 -7.15 -7.68
CA TYR A 44 5.92 -6.75 -8.76
C TYR A 44 7.38 -7.17 -8.48
N GLY A 45 7.57 -8.42 -8.06
CA GLY A 45 8.88 -8.97 -7.69
C GLY A 45 9.43 -8.52 -6.34
N LYS A 46 8.84 -7.52 -5.68
CA LYS A 46 9.23 -7.09 -4.32
C LYS A 46 8.62 -7.99 -3.27
N ARG A 47 9.46 -8.60 -2.43
CA ARG A 47 9.02 -9.45 -1.32
C ARG A 47 8.28 -8.64 -0.25
N MET A 48 7.12 -9.11 0.20
CA MET A 48 6.28 -8.35 1.14
C MET A 48 6.49 -8.72 2.63
N ILE A 49 7.28 -9.75 2.94
CA ILE A 49 7.60 -10.09 4.34
C ILE A 49 8.57 -9.08 4.95
N ASN A 50 8.46 -8.85 6.26
CA ASN A 50 9.32 -7.95 7.04
C ASN A 50 9.38 -6.51 6.49
N GLN A 51 8.33 -6.06 5.80
CA GLN A 51 8.21 -4.68 5.31
C GLN A 51 7.59 -3.78 6.36
N ARG A 52 7.98 -2.50 6.37
CA ARG A 52 7.32 -1.46 7.16
C ARG A 52 6.02 -1.03 6.48
N VAL A 53 5.10 -0.43 7.24
CA VAL A 53 3.85 0.14 6.71
C VAL A 53 4.14 1.08 5.53
N THR A 54 5.11 1.97 5.68
CA THR A 54 5.53 2.93 4.64
C THR A 54 6.10 2.25 3.39
N ASP A 55 6.77 1.09 3.53
CA ASP A 55 7.31 0.34 2.39
C ASP A 55 6.21 -0.38 1.61
N LEU A 56 5.16 -0.84 2.31
CA LEU A 56 3.94 -1.38 1.69
C LEU A 56 3.20 -0.28 0.94
N LEU A 57 2.97 0.89 1.55
CA LEU A 57 2.36 2.04 0.89
C LEU A 57 3.09 2.44 -0.40
N LYS A 58 4.43 2.50 -0.35
CA LYS A 58 5.25 2.80 -1.53
C LYS A 58 5.14 1.73 -2.61
N ALA A 59 5.11 0.45 -2.23
CA ALA A 59 4.94 -0.65 -3.17
C ALA A 59 3.59 -0.54 -3.91
N HIS A 60 2.50 -0.31 -3.17
CA HIS A 60 1.18 -0.09 -3.77
C HIS A 60 1.11 1.16 -4.63
N ARG A 61 1.76 2.26 -4.21
CA ARG A 61 1.85 3.47 -5.04
C ARG A 61 2.57 3.20 -6.36
N PHE A 62 3.69 2.47 -6.32
CA PHE A 62 4.42 2.09 -7.53
C PHE A 62 3.53 1.30 -8.50
N VAL A 63 2.74 0.35 -8.01
CA VAL A 63 1.79 -0.40 -8.85
C VAL A 63 0.79 0.54 -9.54
N ARG A 64 0.17 1.47 -8.80
CA ARG A 64 -0.78 2.44 -9.38
C ARG A 64 -0.15 3.30 -10.46
N GLN A 65 1.08 3.75 -10.23
CA GLN A 65 1.84 4.56 -11.18
C GLN A 65 2.15 3.77 -12.47
N VAL A 66 2.55 2.50 -12.35
CA VAL A 66 2.83 1.63 -13.51
C VAL A 66 1.56 1.31 -14.29
N GLU A 67 0.47 1.03 -13.59
CA GLU A 67 -0.84 0.68 -14.18
C GLU A 67 -1.61 1.90 -14.72
N SER A 68 -1.03 3.11 -14.66
CA SER A 68 -1.71 4.37 -15.05
C SER A 68 -3.05 4.59 -14.32
N ASN A 69 -3.14 4.13 -13.06
CA ASN A 69 -4.30 4.24 -12.17
C ASN A 69 -4.02 5.25 -11.03
N GLU A 70 -3.58 6.46 -11.38
CA GLU A 70 -3.41 7.57 -10.45
C GLU A 70 -4.50 8.63 -10.64
#